data_AF-A0A822BEJ5-F1
#
_entry.id   AF-A0A822BEJ5-F1
#
_cell.length_a   1.000
_cell.length_b   1.000
_cell.length_c   1.000
_cell.angle_alpha   90.00
_cell.angle_beta   90.00
_cell.angle_gamma   90.00
#
_symmetry.space_group_name_H-M   'P 1'
#
loop_
_entity.id
_entity.type
_entity.pdbx_description
1 polymer ?
#
loop_
_entity_poly.entity_id
_entity_poly.type
_entity_poly.pdbx_seq_one_letter_code
_entity_poly.pdbx_strand_id
1 'polypeptide(L)' 'YSSPSSKQLASNRLRNRQQRYDETVIEYYTDVIKLCKLVDPNMTDASKLDHLYHGLKPSLMKDVLREAP' A
#
# COMPACT_ATOMS: atom_id res chain seq x y z
N TYR A 1 9.78 -17.29 -8.07
CA TYR A 1 9.98 -16.19 -9.04
C TYR A 1 8.65 -15.86 -9.69
N SER A 2 8.17 -14.62 -9.56
CA SER A 2 6.94 -14.14 -10.21
C SER A 2 7.20 -13.89 -11.70
N SER A 3 6.26 -14.22 -12.59
CA SER A 3 6.40 -13.91 -14.01
C SER A 3 6.41 -12.39 -14.23
N PRO A 4 7.02 -11.88 -15.32
CA PRO A 4 7.01 -10.46 -15.66
C PRO A 4 5.59 -9.87 -15.73
N SER A 5 4.64 -10.63 -16.27
CA SER A 5 3.22 -10.25 -16.35
C SER A 5 2.58 -10.12 -14.95
N SER A 6 2.93 -11.01 -14.02
CA SER A 6 2.46 -10.93 -12.63
C SER A 6 3.03 -9.72 -11.89
N LYS A 7 4.29 -9.34 -12.15
CA LYS A 7 4.88 -8.12 -11.57
C LYS A 7 4.21 -6.85 -12.09
N GLN A 8 3.92 -6.77 -13.39
CA GLN A 8 3.19 -5.63 -13.96
C GLN A 8 1.77 -5.51 -13.40
N LEU A 9 1.06 -6.63 -13.28
CA LEU A 9 -0.27 -6.63 -12.68
C LEU A 9 -0.23 -6.17 -11.21
N ALA A 10 0.75 -6.65 -10.44
CA ALA A 10 0.95 -6.23 -9.05
C ALA A 10 1.28 -4.73 -8.96
N SER A 11 2.11 -4.20 -9.87
CA SER A 11 2.46 -2.77 -9.92
C SER A 11 1.25 -1.91 -10.23
N ASN A 12 0.44 -2.30 -11.21
CA ASN A 12 -0.82 -1.61 -11.53
C ASN A 12 -1.80 -1.66 -10.36
N ARG A 13 -1.92 -2.81 -9.68
CA ARG A 13 -2.78 -2.93 -8.50
C ARG A 13 -2.27 -2.06 -7.36
N LEU A 14 -0.97 -2.05 -7.08
CA LEU A 14 -0.34 -1.25 -6.03
C LEU A 14 -0.59 0.26 -6.26
N ARG A 15 -0.38 0.74 -7.49
CA ARG A 15 -0.60 2.14 -7.85
C ARG A 15 -2.04 2.61 -7.65
N ASN A 16 -3.01 1.72 -7.88
CA ASN A 16 -4.44 2.05 -7.79
C ASN A 16 -5.07 1.61 -6.45
N ARG A 17 -4.26 1.18 -5.48
CA ARG A 17 -4.76 0.55 -4.25
C ARG A 17 -5.30 1.59 -3.26
N GLN A 18 -6.61 1.67 -3.14
CA GLN A 18 -7.32 2.55 -2.19
C GLN A 18 -7.97 1.71 -1.08
N GLN A 19 -7.91 2.16 0.18
CA GLN A 19 -8.54 1.50 1.32
C GLN A 19 -10.07 1.55 1.18
N ARG A 20 -10.72 0.39 1.12
CA ARG A 20 -12.19 0.32 0.95
C ARG A 20 -12.91 0.76 2.22
N TYR A 21 -14.16 1.24 2.09
CA TYR A 21 -14.97 1.73 3.22
C TYR A 21 -15.12 0.71 4.36
N ASP A 22 -15.34 -0.55 4.00
CA ASP A 22 -15.52 -1.71 4.88
C ASP A 22 -14.22 -2.38 5.32
N GLU A 23 -13.09 -2.00 4.72
CA GLU A 23 -11.80 -2.63 4.97
C GLU A 23 -11.06 -2.02 6.16
N THR A 24 -10.58 -2.89 7.04
CA THR A 24 -9.76 -2.49 8.18
C THR A 24 -8.39 -2.00 7.73
N VAL A 25 -7.74 -1.18 8.56
CA VAL A 25 -6.39 -0.67 8.27
C VAL A 25 -5.38 -1.82 8.16
N ILE A 26 -5.52 -2.85 9.00
CA ILE A 26 -4.62 -4.01 9.01
C ILE A 26 -4.73 -4.81 7.70
N GLU A 27 -5.95 -5.02 7.19
CA GLU A 27 -6.16 -5.69 5.90
C GLU A 27 -5.57 -4.89 4.74
N TYR A 28 -5.85 -3.59 4.72
CA TYR A 28 -5.30 -2.67 3.72
C TYR A 28 -3.77 -2.68 3.72
N TYR A 29 -3.17 -2.48 4.89
CA TYR A 29 -1.73 -2.49 5.09
C TYR A 29 -1.11 -3.81 4.63
N THR A 30 -1.69 -4.93 5.04
CA THR A 30 -1.18 -6.26 4.69
C THR A 30 -1.21 -6.50 3.18
N ASP A 31 -2.25 -6.06 2.48
CA ASP A 31 -2.34 -6.17 1.03
C ASP A 31 -1.29 -5.30 0.31
N VAL A 32 -1.13 -4.04 0.74
CA VAL A 32 -0.11 -3.13 0.19
C VAL A 32 1.30 -3.70 0.37
N ILE A 33 1.65 -4.19 1.57
CA ILE A 33 2.98 -4.77 1.82
C ILE A 33 3.23 -6.04 0.98
N LYS A 34 2.20 -6.87 0.77
CA LYS A 34 2.29 -8.03 -0.13
C LYS A 34 2.54 -7.59 -1.57
N LEU A 35 1.82 -6.58 -2.05
CA LEU A 35 2.00 -6.02 -3.39
C LEU A 35 3.39 -5.41 -3.57
N CYS A 36 3.88 -4.64 -2.60
CA CYS A 36 5.25 -4.10 -2.62
C CYS A 36 6.28 -5.21 -2.78
N LYS A 37 6.22 -6.28 -1.97
CA LYS A 37 7.14 -7.43 -2.06
C LYS A 37 7.07 -8.16 -3.40
N LEU A 38 5.89 -8.22 -4.03
CA LEU A 38 5.70 -8.86 -5.33
C LEU A 38 6.31 -8.04 -6.47
N VAL A 39 6.16 -6.70 -6.41
CA VAL A 39 6.71 -5.77 -7.40
C VAL A 39 8.23 -5.72 -7.27
N ASP A 40 8.71 -5.39 -6.07
CA ASP A 40 10.11 -5.27 -5.73
C ASP A 40 10.37 -5.78 -4.30
N PRO A 41 10.99 -6.96 -4.14
CA PRO A 41 11.38 -7.49 -2.83
C PRO A 41 12.29 -6.56 -2.02
N ASN A 42 13.05 -5.67 -2.68
CA ASN A 42 13.98 -4.74 -2.07
C ASN A 42 13.42 -3.32 -1.94
N MET A 43 12.11 -3.14 -2.13
CA MET A 43 11.47 -1.84 -2.00
C MET A 43 11.76 -1.23 -0.61
N THR A 44 12.17 0.03 -0.60
CA THR A 44 12.49 0.74 0.64
C THR A 44 11.25 0.97 1.50
N ASP A 45 11.44 1.10 2.81
CA ASP A 45 10.31 1.37 3.72
C ASP A 45 9.66 2.72 3.45
N ALA A 46 10.43 3.73 3.04
CA ALA A 46 9.90 5.02 2.60
C ALA A 46 8.96 4.87 1.39
N SER A 47 9.34 4.08 0.38
CA SER A 47 8.48 3.80 -0.78
C SER A 47 7.23 3.00 -0.41
N LYS A 48 7.33 2.05 0.54
CA LYS A 48 6.15 1.32 1.05
C LYS A 48 5.19 2.25 1.76
N LEU A 49 5.72 3.17 2.57
CA LEU A 49 4.93 4.18 3.29
C LEU A 49 4.22 5.13 2.32
N ASP A 50 4.90 5.59 1.26
CA ASP A 50 4.28 6.41 0.23
C ASP A 50 3.05 5.72 -0.38
N HIS A 51 3.17 4.44 -0.77
CA HIS A 51 2.04 3.66 -1.26
C HIS A 51 0.90 3.50 -0.24
N LEU A 52 1.23 3.34 1.05
CA LEU A 52 0.24 3.25 2.11
C LEU A 52 -0.53 4.55 2.29
N TYR A 53 0.17 5.68 2.36
CA TYR A 53 -0.46 6.99 2.53
C TYR A 53 -1.27 7.41 1.32
N HIS A 54 -0.82 7.08 0.11
CA HIS A 54 -1.51 7.47 -1.13
C HIS A 54 -2.92 6.87 -1.27
N GLY A 55 -3.17 5.71 -0.66
CA GLY A 55 -4.47 5.07 -0.71
C GLY A 55 -5.19 4.96 0.62
N LEU A 56 -4.64 5.53 1.69
CA LEU A 56 -5.31 5.57 2.99
C LEU A 56 -6.55 6.48 2.91
N LYS A 57 -7.60 6.14 3.65
CA LYS A 57 -8.78 7.01 3.73
C LYS A 57 -8.39 8.39 4.27
N PRO A 58 -8.91 9.49 3.69
CA PRO A 58 -8.63 10.84 4.18
C PRO A 58 -9.02 11.04 5.66
N SER A 59 -10.05 10.37 6.15
CA SER A 59 -10.46 10.42 7.55
C SER A 59 -9.37 9.86 8.49
N LEU A 60 -8.80 8.71 8.14
CA LEU A 60 -7.71 8.10 8.91
C LEU A 60 -6.38 8.84 8.74
N MET A 61 -6.14 9.42 7.56
CA MET A 61 -4.94 10.22 7.33
C MET A 61 -4.90 11.45 8.24
N LYS A 62 -6.07 12.06 8.55
CA LYS A 62 -6.16 13.13 9.54
C LYS A 62 -5.77 12.67 10.93
N ASP A 63 -6.18 11.47 11.34
CA ASP A 63 -5.83 10.92 12.66
C ASP A 63 -4.33 10.59 12.74
N VAL A 64 -3.75 10.00 11.70
CA VAL A 64 -2.29 9.73 11.63
C VAL A 64 -1.47 11.01 11.66
N LEU A 65 -1.88 12.06 10.93
CA LEU A 65 -1.18 13.35 10.92
C LEU A 65 -1.35 14.12 12.24
N ARG A 66 -2.44 13.87 12.98
CA ARG A 66 -2.70 14.51 14.27
C ARG A 66 -1.82 13.96 15.39
N GLU A 67 -1.47 12.68 15.30
CA GLU A 67 -0.61 11.97 16.26
C GLU A 67 0.88 12.01 15.87
N ALA A 68 1.23 12.64 14.74
CA ALA A 68 2.62 12.85 14.36
C ALA A 68 3.25 13.93 15.27
N PRO A 69 4.39 13.66 15.92
CA PRO A 69 5.02 14.55 16.90
C PRO A 69 5.56 15.85 16.30
#